data_AF-A0A1C5WBF5-F1
#
_entry.id   AF-A0A1C5WBF5-F1
#
_cell.length_a   1.000
_cell.length_b   1.000
_cell.length_c   1.000
_cell.angle_alpha   90.00
_cell.angle_beta   90.00
_cell.angle_gamma   90.00
#
_symmetry.space_group_name_H-M   'P 1'
#
loop_
_entity.id
_entity.type
_entity.pdbx_description
1 polymer ?
#
loop_
_entity_poly.entity_id
_entity_poly.type
_entity_poly.pdbx_seq_one_letter_code
_entity_poly.pdbx_strand_id
1 'polypeptide(L)'
;MKVINFKDASCRHCYKCVRNCEVKAISVQNQQARIIEEECIYCGHCLEVCPQNAKTFASDLDRIQGFIRRGEKTVVSIAPSYLGLLPFEKPGQVVGALKKLGFHQVRETAEGAAYVTAEYGRLIREGKMANLITTCCPSANNLVEKYYPELTPYLMPVVSPMIAHGRLIKEIYGRDTRVIFLGPCIAKKQEAEGDERVAFAVDAVLTFEELLEWMAQEEMEMAQCPDLPMDNPNPMVNRLYPVEGGILASVKAEVNQSVYQWLSVDGMTSCMELFEAMRRQELNHCFIEVNICEGGCVKGPVSSAKNKNWVVPTLQIQRQVRHRSPFVFEDWKVPMEKQFSSLQIPVQEPTKVEIDRILRRTGKYTPQDELNCGACGYPTCRDKAVAVYYGKAELDMCLPYAVTKAESMANVIIDETPNYIFLTDRHMKIMECSKKCQEVLEISREEILKSYLYEYIDVQDVEKVLNTRRNIINKKVKMESLGIWALEIIIYVEKSASLLVMFQDVSKDEINKVKNLKLKLETVEMAQDVIDKQMRVAQQIAGLLGETTAETKVTLSKLRDSILDDGEEAQDVIRNGHCLEKSE
;
A
#
# COMPACT_ATOMS: atom_id res chain seq x y z
N MET A 1 19.07 -4.16 -6.44
CA MET A 1 18.51 -4.19 -7.82
C MET A 1 17.06 -4.64 -7.70
N LYS A 2 16.09 -3.94 -8.28
CA LYS A 2 14.68 -4.27 -8.06
C LYS A 2 14.21 -5.36 -9.03
N VAL A 3 13.97 -6.56 -8.51
CA VAL A 3 13.34 -7.68 -9.26
C VAL A 3 11.81 -7.58 -9.20
N ILE A 4 11.29 -7.03 -8.10
CA ILE A 4 9.87 -6.82 -7.86
C ILE A 4 9.65 -5.34 -7.59
N ASN A 5 8.71 -4.75 -8.33
CA ASN A 5 8.26 -3.37 -8.18
C ASN A 5 7.00 -3.29 -7.31
N PHE A 6 6.82 -2.15 -6.66
CA PHE A 6 5.64 -1.83 -5.87
C PHE A 6 4.89 -0.66 -6.50
N LYS A 7 3.57 -0.82 -6.68
CA LYS A 7 2.64 0.23 -7.07
C LYS A 7 1.87 0.67 -5.83
N ASP A 8 2.44 1.62 -5.09
CA ASP A 8 2.00 1.99 -3.73
C ASP A 8 0.50 2.34 -3.63
N ALA A 9 -0.04 3.03 -4.64
CA ALA A 9 -1.44 3.47 -4.66
C ALA A 9 -2.48 2.32 -4.74
N SER A 10 -2.06 1.11 -5.12
CA SER A 10 -2.97 -0.03 -5.32
C SER A 10 -3.09 -0.93 -4.09
N CYS A 11 -2.20 -0.82 -3.09
CA CYS A 11 -2.26 -1.66 -1.90
C CYS A 11 -3.45 -1.27 -0.99
N ARG A 12 -4.25 -2.26 -0.57
CA ARG A 12 -5.42 -2.07 0.32
C ARG A 12 -5.26 -2.75 1.69
N HIS A 13 -4.02 -2.95 2.14
CA HIS A 13 -3.71 -3.45 3.49
C HIS A 13 -4.36 -4.80 3.87
N CYS A 14 -4.68 -5.65 2.89
CA CYS A 14 -5.33 -6.95 3.16
C CYS A 14 -4.37 -8.00 3.75
N TYR A 15 -3.07 -7.71 3.77
CA TYR A 15 -1.95 -8.54 4.25
C TYR A 15 -1.84 -9.95 3.65
N LYS A 16 -2.55 -10.24 2.56
CA LYS A 16 -2.55 -11.57 1.92
C LYS A 16 -1.14 -12.01 1.51
N CYS A 17 -0.30 -11.09 1.03
CA CYS A 17 1.08 -11.39 0.70
C CYS A 17 1.91 -11.80 1.93
N VAL A 18 1.69 -11.17 3.10
CA VAL A 18 2.39 -11.52 4.35
C VAL A 18 1.99 -12.93 4.80
N ARG A 19 0.70 -13.26 4.70
CA ARG A 19 0.20 -14.60 5.08
C ARG A 19 0.85 -15.72 4.27
N ASN A 20 0.94 -15.53 2.95
CA ASN A 20 1.41 -16.56 2.01
C ASN A 20 2.93 -16.51 1.76
N CYS A 21 3.68 -15.62 2.42
CA CYS A 21 5.13 -15.66 2.37
C CYS A 21 5.64 -16.60 3.46
N GLU A 22 6.00 -17.83 3.10
CA GLU A 22 6.47 -18.85 4.06
C GLU A 22 7.72 -18.40 4.82
N VAL A 23 8.66 -17.77 4.12
CA VAL A 23 9.90 -17.25 4.70
C VAL A 23 9.74 -15.88 5.40
N LYS A 24 8.51 -15.35 5.47
CA LYS A 24 8.15 -14.06 6.10
C LYS A 24 9.01 -12.84 5.71
N ALA A 25 9.54 -12.84 4.49
CA ALA A 25 10.35 -11.76 3.90
C ALA A 25 9.56 -10.50 3.46
N ILE A 26 8.36 -10.28 4.02
CA ILE A 26 7.53 -9.10 3.70
C ILE A 26 7.27 -8.34 4.99
N SER A 27 7.78 -7.11 5.06
CA SER A 27 7.50 -6.18 6.14
C SER A 27 6.27 -5.33 5.84
N VAL A 28 5.64 -4.80 6.89
CA VAL A 28 4.59 -3.77 6.80
C VAL A 28 5.05 -2.55 7.58
N GLN A 29 5.15 -1.41 6.91
CA GLN A 29 5.55 -0.13 7.48
C GLN A 29 4.64 0.97 6.92
N ASN A 30 4.11 1.82 7.79
CA ASN A 30 3.07 2.80 7.48
C ASN A 30 1.91 2.15 6.71
N GLN A 31 1.48 0.98 7.20
CA GLN A 31 0.47 0.11 6.58
C GLN A 31 0.86 -0.44 5.19
N GLN A 32 2.00 -0.08 4.61
CA GLN A 32 2.41 -0.56 3.29
C GLN A 32 3.31 -1.80 3.39
N ALA A 33 3.00 -2.81 2.58
CA ALA A 33 3.83 -3.99 2.46
C ALA A 33 5.10 -3.69 1.65
N ARG A 34 6.26 -4.16 2.10
CA ARG A 34 7.56 -4.04 1.42
C ARG A 34 8.30 -5.38 1.46
N ILE A 35 9.09 -5.69 0.44
CA ILE A 35 9.91 -6.92 0.42
C ILE A 35 11.25 -6.60 1.08
N ILE A 36 11.71 -7.50 1.95
CA ILE A 36 13.04 -7.50 2.54
C ILE A 36 13.92 -8.33 1.59
N GLU A 37 14.75 -7.69 0.77
CA GLU A 37 15.49 -8.34 -0.33
C GLU A 37 16.45 -9.43 0.19
N GLU A 38 17.03 -9.19 1.35
CA GLU A 38 18.00 -10.07 1.98
C GLU A 38 17.36 -11.37 2.47
N GLU A 39 16.07 -11.34 2.83
CA GLU A 39 15.29 -12.52 3.23
C GLU A 39 14.54 -13.17 2.06
N CYS A 40 14.19 -12.38 1.04
CA CYS A 40 13.37 -12.88 -0.07
C CYS A 40 14.09 -13.97 -0.86
N ILE A 41 13.40 -15.07 -1.16
CA ILE A 41 13.88 -16.12 -2.08
C ILE A 41 13.38 -15.94 -3.52
N TYR A 42 12.69 -14.83 -3.80
CA TYR A 42 12.18 -14.45 -5.12
C TYR A 42 11.22 -15.46 -5.77
N CYS A 43 10.45 -16.23 -4.98
CA CYS A 43 9.51 -17.23 -5.51
C CYS A 43 8.30 -16.63 -6.25
N GLY A 44 8.02 -15.34 -6.06
CA GLY A 44 6.94 -14.63 -6.76
C GLY A 44 5.51 -14.90 -6.30
N HIS A 45 5.31 -15.80 -5.32
CA HIS A 45 3.97 -16.13 -4.83
C HIS A 45 3.22 -14.90 -4.28
N CYS A 46 3.94 -13.93 -3.69
CA CYS A 46 3.33 -12.69 -3.21
C CYS A 46 2.76 -11.78 -4.32
N LEU A 47 3.24 -11.89 -5.55
CA LEU A 47 2.66 -11.22 -6.72
C LEU A 47 1.40 -11.98 -7.14
N GLU A 48 1.52 -13.31 -7.27
CA GLU A 48 0.46 -14.20 -7.72
C GLU A 48 -0.83 -14.10 -6.88
N VAL A 49 -0.70 -14.01 -5.55
CA VAL A 49 -1.84 -13.99 -4.64
C VAL A 49 -2.45 -12.60 -4.46
N CYS A 50 -1.79 -11.54 -4.92
CA CYS A 50 -2.19 -10.16 -4.66
C CYS A 50 -3.45 -9.80 -5.47
N PRO A 51 -4.60 -9.54 -4.81
CA PRO A 51 -5.85 -9.26 -5.54
C PRO A 51 -5.87 -7.86 -6.17
N GLN A 52 -4.90 -7.01 -5.86
CA GLN A 52 -4.83 -5.63 -6.32
C GLN A 52 -3.73 -5.42 -7.38
N ASN A 53 -2.94 -6.45 -7.71
CA ASN A 53 -1.74 -6.32 -8.54
C ASN A 53 -0.81 -5.19 -8.07
N ALA A 54 -0.75 -4.97 -6.75
CA ALA A 54 0.03 -3.89 -6.12
C ALA A 54 1.55 -4.16 -6.15
N LYS A 55 1.96 -5.39 -6.46
CA LYS A 55 3.35 -5.78 -6.72
C LYS A 55 3.42 -6.28 -8.15
N THR A 56 4.42 -5.83 -8.89
CA THR A 56 4.63 -6.24 -10.28
C THR A 56 6.05 -6.73 -10.47
N PHE A 57 6.26 -7.53 -11.50
CA PHE A 57 7.61 -7.83 -11.97
C PHE A 57 8.28 -6.52 -12.44
N ALA A 58 9.58 -6.37 -12.17
CA ALA A 58 10.34 -5.29 -12.76
C ALA A 58 10.69 -5.69 -14.20
N SER A 59 10.04 -5.05 -15.16
CA SER A 59 10.18 -5.40 -16.57
C SER A 59 11.55 -5.02 -17.14
N ASP A 60 12.13 -5.90 -17.97
CA ASP A 60 13.26 -5.57 -18.86
C ASP A 60 12.81 -5.27 -20.29
N LEU A 61 11.51 -5.21 -20.56
CA LEU A 61 10.95 -5.09 -21.91
C LEU A 61 11.51 -3.87 -22.65
N ASP A 62 11.49 -2.69 -22.03
CA ASP A 62 12.03 -1.45 -22.61
C ASP A 62 13.52 -1.56 -22.95
N ARG A 63 14.28 -2.26 -22.09
CA ARG A 63 15.72 -2.50 -22.28
C ARG A 63 15.95 -3.44 -23.47
N ILE A 64 15.16 -4.51 -23.58
CA ILE A 64 15.20 -5.49 -24.67
C ILE A 64 14.85 -4.82 -26.01
N GLN A 65 13.76 -4.06 -26.06
CA GLN A 65 13.38 -3.25 -27.21
C GLN A 65 14.48 -2.24 -27.56
N GLY A 66 15.18 -1.71 -26.56
CA GLY A 66 16.36 -0.86 -26.75
C GLY A 66 17.52 -1.57 -27.46
N PHE A 67 17.84 -2.81 -27.09
CA PHE A 67 18.88 -3.62 -27.77
C PHE A 67 18.54 -3.83 -29.24
N ILE A 68 17.28 -4.17 -29.54
CA ILE A 68 16.81 -4.44 -30.90
C ILE A 68 16.83 -3.16 -31.74
N ARG A 69 16.34 -2.03 -31.21
CA ARG A 69 16.37 -0.73 -31.91
C ARG A 69 17.78 -0.25 -32.24
N ARG A 70 18.77 -0.61 -31.42
CA ARG A 70 20.20 -0.29 -31.67
C ARG A 70 20.89 -1.27 -32.62
N GLY A 71 20.19 -2.30 -33.11
CA GLY A 71 20.77 -3.32 -33.98
C GLY A 71 21.80 -4.21 -33.28
N GLU A 72 21.76 -4.31 -31.95
CA GLU A 72 22.64 -5.21 -31.20
C GLU A 72 22.24 -6.67 -31.47
N LYS A 73 23.23 -7.56 -31.50
CA LYS A 73 22.99 -9.00 -31.73
C LYS A 73 22.27 -9.60 -30.52
N THR A 74 20.97 -9.85 -30.68
CA THR A 74 20.07 -10.36 -29.63
C THR A 74 19.73 -11.82 -29.85
N VAL A 75 20.00 -12.68 -28.86
CA VAL A 75 19.69 -14.11 -28.91
C VAL A 75 18.76 -14.46 -27.76
N VAL A 76 17.63 -15.11 -28.09
CA VAL A 76 16.67 -15.58 -27.11
C VAL A 76 17.04 -16.98 -26.64
N SER A 77 17.09 -17.15 -25.33
CA SER A 77 17.11 -18.44 -24.62
C SER A 77 15.70 -18.72 -24.10
N ILE A 78 14.87 -19.42 -24.86
CA ILE A 78 13.47 -19.69 -24.48
C ILE A 78 13.38 -20.89 -23.54
N ALA A 79 12.68 -20.77 -22.42
CA ALA A 79 12.48 -21.84 -21.47
C ALA A 79 11.56 -22.93 -22.06
N PRO A 80 11.87 -24.23 -21.90
CA PRO A 80 11.10 -25.34 -22.51
C PRO A 80 9.61 -25.38 -22.08
N SER A 81 9.23 -24.69 -21.00
CA SER A 81 7.84 -24.54 -20.58
C SER A 81 6.95 -23.81 -21.59
N TYR A 82 7.53 -23.11 -22.57
CA TYR A 82 6.78 -22.45 -23.63
C TYR A 82 5.82 -23.42 -24.36
N LEU A 83 6.23 -24.69 -24.47
CA LEU A 83 5.47 -25.77 -25.12
C LEU A 83 4.10 -26.05 -24.48
N GLY A 84 3.89 -25.64 -23.22
CA GLY A 84 2.62 -25.79 -22.50
C GLY A 84 1.98 -24.48 -22.05
N LEU A 85 2.62 -23.33 -22.30
CA LEU A 85 2.19 -22.03 -21.76
C LEU A 85 1.86 -20.98 -22.83
N LEU A 86 2.44 -21.07 -24.02
CA LEU A 86 2.18 -20.10 -25.10
C LEU A 86 1.06 -20.55 -26.04
N PRO A 87 0.23 -19.62 -26.55
CA PRO A 87 -0.94 -19.93 -27.37
C PRO A 87 -0.56 -20.10 -28.86
N PHE A 88 0.19 -21.15 -29.19
CA PHE A 88 0.53 -21.51 -30.58
C PHE A 88 -0.31 -22.68 -31.09
N GLU A 89 -0.40 -22.84 -32.42
CA GLU A 89 -0.89 -24.08 -33.05
C GLU A 89 0.26 -25.04 -33.36
N LYS A 90 1.41 -24.50 -33.79
CA LYS A 90 2.65 -25.25 -34.00
C LYS A 90 3.80 -24.61 -33.22
N PRO A 91 4.67 -25.40 -32.54
CA PRO A 91 5.73 -24.84 -31.70
C PRO A 91 6.66 -23.84 -32.40
N GLY A 92 6.95 -24.03 -33.70
CA GLY A 92 7.84 -23.15 -34.45
C GLY A 92 7.25 -21.76 -34.74
N GLN A 93 5.95 -21.56 -34.53
CA GLN A 93 5.33 -20.24 -34.65
C GLN A 93 5.84 -19.26 -33.57
N VAL A 94 6.25 -19.78 -32.42
CA VAL A 94 6.91 -18.98 -31.38
C VAL A 94 8.24 -18.44 -31.88
N VAL A 95 9.00 -19.26 -32.62
CA VAL A 95 10.25 -18.83 -33.26
C VAL A 95 9.97 -17.77 -34.32
N GLY A 96 8.96 -18.00 -35.17
CA GLY A 96 8.51 -17.02 -36.17
C GLY A 96 8.13 -15.68 -35.56
N ALA A 97 7.38 -15.69 -34.46
CA ALA A 97 6.99 -14.48 -33.74
C ALA A 97 8.21 -13.72 -33.22
N LEU A 98 9.14 -14.40 -32.55
CA LEU A 98 10.36 -13.78 -32.00
C LEU A 98 11.27 -13.22 -33.11
N LYS A 99 11.45 -13.94 -34.22
CA LYS A 99 12.21 -13.44 -35.38
C LYS A 99 11.54 -12.19 -35.98
N LYS A 100 10.21 -12.16 -36.07
CA LYS A 100 9.44 -11.00 -36.55
C LYS A 100 9.55 -9.78 -35.63
N LEU A 101 9.68 -10.00 -34.30
CA LEU A 101 9.97 -8.93 -33.33
C LEU A 101 11.42 -8.40 -33.41
N GLY A 102 12.29 -9.00 -34.22
CA GLY A 102 13.65 -8.52 -34.47
C GLY A 102 14.77 -9.24 -33.70
N PHE A 103 14.48 -10.39 -33.08
CA PHE A 103 15.53 -11.22 -32.47
C PHE A 103 16.38 -11.92 -33.55
N HIS A 104 17.70 -11.95 -33.38
CA HIS A 104 18.63 -12.51 -34.37
C HIS A 104 18.59 -14.04 -34.37
N GLN A 105 18.63 -14.65 -33.17
CA GLN A 105 18.53 -16.10 -32.99
C GLN A 105 17.57 -16.44 -31.85
N VAL A 106 16.91 -17.58 -31.97
CA VAL A 106 15.98 -18.15 -31.00
C VAL A 106 16.42 -19.57 -30.72
N ARG A 107 16.92 -19.80 -29.52
CA ARG A 107 17.45 -21.09 -29.07
C ARG A 107 16.74 -21.54 -27.80
N GLU A 108 16.55 -22.83 -27.68
CA GLU A 108 15.86 -23.43 -26.54
C GLU A 108 16.82 -23.66 -25.35
N THR A 109 16.44 -23.19 -24.16
CA THR A 109 17.22 -23.34 -22.90
C THR A 109 17.49 -24.79 -22.52
N ALA A 110 16.70 -25.74 -23.04
CA ALA A 110 16.93 -27.16 -22.84
C ALA A 110 18.29 -27.64 -23.38
N GLU A 111 18.92 -26.91 -24.31
CA GLU A 111 20.30 -27.16 -24.71
C GLU A 111 21.28 -26.95 -23.55
N GLY A 112 21.18 -25.83 -22.82
CA GLY A 112 21.95 -25.64 -21.58
C GLY A 112 21.61 -26.67 -20.51
N ALA A 113 20.36 -27.16 -20.48
CA ALA A 113 19.96 -28.23 -19.57
C ALA A 113 20.66 -29.56 -19.89
N ALA A 114 21.02 -29.82 -21.15
CA ALA A 114 21.83 -31.00 -21.51
C ALA A 114 23.24 -30.93 -20.89
N TYR A 115 23.90 -29.77 -20.93
CA TYR A 115 25.20 -29.56 -20.28
C TYR A 115 25.10 -29.72 -18.75
N VAL A 116 24.03 -29.20 -18.15
CA VAL A 116 23.76 -29.42 -16.70
C VAL A 116 23.54 -30.91 -16.40
N THR A 117 22.80 -31.62 -17.25
CA THR A 117 22.55 -33.07 -17.10
C THR A 117 23.85 -33.87 -17.14
N ALA A 118 24.76 -33.55 -18.07
CA ALA A 118 26.06 -34.20 -18.16
C ALA A 118 26.90 -34.00 -16.89
N GLU A 119 26.92 -32.79 -16.35
CA GLU A 119 27.61 -32.50 -15.08
C GLU A 119 26.97 -33.20 -13.88
N TYR A 120 25.64 -33.24 -13.79
CA TYR A 120 24.96 -34.05 -12.77
C TYR A 120 25.32 -35.52 -12.91
N GLY A 121 25.38 -36.05 -14.14
CA GLY A 121 25.85 -37.40 -14.40
C GLY A 121 27.28 -37.65 -13.95
N ARG A 122 28.19 -36.67 -14.12
CA ARG A 122 29.56 -36.73 -13.60
C ARG A 122 29.58 -36.81 -12.08
N LEU A 123 28.82 -35.96 -11.38
CA LEU A 123 28.76 -35.95 -9.91
C LEU A 123 28.18 -37.26 -9.34
N ILE A 124 27.16 -37.83 -9.99
CA ILE A 124 26.59 -39.14 -9.62
C ILE A 124 27.66 -40.24 -9.73
N ARG A 125 28.44 -40.24 -10.83
CA ARG A 125 29.52 -41.23 -11.04
C ARG A 125 30.66 -41.08 -10.05
N GLU A 126 30.97 -39.85 -9.62
CA GLU A 126 31.98 -39.60 -8.60
C GLU A 126 31.57 -40.09 -7.21
N GLY A 127 30.27 -40.02 -6.88
CA GLY A 127 29.72 -40.62 -5.65
C GLY A 127 30.27 -40.03 -4.34
N LYS A 128 30.85 -38.83 -4.37
CA LYS A 128 31.53 -38.23 -3.20
C LYS A 128 30.60 -37.46 -2.24
N MET A 129 29.47 -36.97 -2.75
CA MET A 129 28.53 -36.16 -1.97
C MET A 129 27.53 -37.08 -1.26
N ALA A 130 27.26 -36.87 0.03
CA ALA A 130 26.32 -37.73 0.77
C ALA A 130 24.89 -37.61 0.24
N ASN A 131 24.48 -36.41 -0.16
CA ASN A 131 23.21 -36.14 -0.85
C ASN A 131 23.47 -35.13 -1.97
N LEU A 132 22.69 -35.21 -3.05
CA LEU A 132 22.80 -34.37 -4.25
C LEU A 132 21.50 -33.59 -4.43
N ILE A 133 21.50 -32.29 -4.14
CA ILE A 133 20.36 -31.39 -4.37
C ILE A 133 20.57 -30.67 -5.71
N THR A 134 19.57 -30.76 -6.58
CA THR A 134 19.55 -30.01 -7.86
C THR A 134 19.51 -28.50 -7.65
N THR A 135 20.18 -27.77 -8.55
CA THR A 135 20.42 -26.32 -8.42
C THR A 135 19.79 -25.50 -9.54
N CYS A 136 18.86 -26.11 -10.29
CA CYS A 136 18.19 -25.48 -11.42
C CYS A 136 17.19 -24.38 -10.98
N CYS A 137 16.58 -24.51 -9.81
CA CYS A 137 15.60 -23.61 -9.22
C CYS A 137 16.29 -22.55 -8.32
N PRO A 138 16.38 -21.27 -8.73
CA PRO A 138 17.09 -20.25 -7.95
C PRO A 138 16.44 -19.97 -6.60
N SER A 139 15.10 -20.06 -6.52
CA SER A 139 14.40 -19.90 -5.25
C SER A 139 14.69 -21.04 -4.26
N ALA A 140 14.89 -22.27 -4.73
CA ALA A 140 15.29 -23.38 -3.86
C ALA A 140 16.73 -23.17 -3.36
N ASN A 141 17.64 -22.73 -4.23
CA ASN A 141 19.01 -22.39 -3.85
C ASN A 141 19.01 -21.29 -2.78
N ASN A 142 18.27 -20.19 -3.00
CA ASN A 142 18.14 -19.10 -2.04
C ASN A 142 17.50 -19.55 -0.71
N LEU A 143 16.55 -20.48 -0.74
CA LEU A 143 15.95 -21.05 0.46
C LEU A 143 17.00 -21.79 1.28
N VAL A 144 17.84 -22.61 0.65
CA VAL A 144 18.94 -23.31 1.31
C VAL A 144 20.00 -22.32 1.82
N GLU A 145 20.51 -21.43 0.97
CA GLU A 145 21.58 -20.50 1.34
C GLU A 145 21.17 -19.58 2.51
N LYS A 146 19.90 -19.17 2.60
CA LYS A 146 19.43 -18.21 3.63
C LYS A 146 18.84 -18.86 4.88
N TYR A 147 18.16 -20.00 4.75
CA TYR A 147 17.36 -20.59 5.83
C TYR A 147 17.82 -21.98 6.28
N TYR A 148 18.58 -22.70 5.45
CA TYR A 148 19.16 -24.02 5.77
C TYR A 148 20.65 -24.07 5.37
N PRO A 149 21.48 -23.13 5.86
CA PRO A 149 22.86 -22.96 5.39
C PRO A 149 23.74 -24.21 5.59
N GLU A 150 23.42 -25.06 6.58
CA GLU A 150 24.05 -26.35 6.81
C GLU A 150 23.87 -27.34 5.66
N LEU A 151 22.88 -27.15 4.80
CA LEU A 151 22.62 -27.99 3.62
C LEU A 151 23.33 -27.49 2.36
N THR A 152 24.00 -26.33 2.40
CA THR A 152 24.76 -25.80 1.26
C THR A 152 25.80 -26.78 0.69
N PRO A 153 26.47 -27.65 1.47
CA PRO A 153 27.38 -28.65 0.91
C PRO A 153 26.70 -29.74 0.09
N TYR A 154 25.37 -29.88 0.15
CA TYR A 154 24.60 -30.85 -0.64
C TYR A 154 24.07 -30.24 -1.95
N LEU A 155 24.10 -28.92 -2.11
CA LEU A 155 23.78 -28.27 -3.39
C LEU A 155 24.87 -28.64 -4.42
N MET A 156 24.46 -29.26 -5.53
CA MET A 156 25.39 -29.60 -6.59
C MET A 156 26.05 -28.32 -7.14
N PRO A 157 27.39 -28.25 -7.24
CA PRO A 157 28.11 -27.01 -7.57
C PRO A 157 28.05 -26.67 -9.08
N VAL A 158 26.84 -26.66 -9.63
CA VAL A 158 26.54 -26.49 -11.06
C VAL A 158 25.60 -25.32 -11.24
N VAL A 159 25.84 -24.49 -12.25
CA VAL A 159 24.94 -23.41 -12.66
C VAL A 159 23.59 -23.94 -13.17
N SER A 160 22.57 -23.09 -13.18
CA SER A 160 21.29 -23.47 -13.78
C SER A 160 21.35 -23.53 -15.31
N PRO A 161 20.40 -24.24 -15.96
CA PRO A 161 20.32 -24.33 -17.42
C PRO A 161 20.29 -22.97 -18.14
N MET A 162 19.65 -21.95 -17.55
CA MET A 162 19.62 -20.60 -18.09
C MET A 162 21.02 -20.01 -18.19
N ILE A 163 21.80 -20.12 -17.12
CA ILE A 163 23.16 -19.58 -17.07
C ILE A 163 24.10 -20.39 -17.96
N ALA A 164 23.99 -21.73 -17.94
CA ALA A 164 24.75 -22.60 -18.83
C ALA A 164 24.50 -22.26 -20.30
N HIS A 165 23.22 -22.08 -20.67
CA HIS A 165 22.86 -21.73 -22.04
C HIS A 165 23.32 -20.32 -22.42
N GLY A 166 23.22 -19.34 -21.51
CA GLY A 166 23.73 -17.99 -21.77
C GLY A 166 25.23 -17.95 -22.00
N ARG A 167 26.00 -18.71 -21.20
CA ARG A 167 27.45 -18.90 -21.41
C ARG A 167 27.73 -19.57 -22.76
N LEU A 168 26.99 -20.63 -23.11
CA LEU A 168 27.10 -21.31 -24.40
C LEU A 168 26.81 -20.37 -25.58
N ILE A 169 25.73 -19.59 -25.51
CA ILE A 169 25.37 -18.62 -26.56
C ILE A 169 26.49 -17.61 -26.77
N LYS A 170 27.11 -17.09 -25.70
CA LYS A 170 28.23 -16.15 -25.81
C LYS A 170 29.49 -16.80 -26.37
N GLU A 171 29.71 -18.08 -26.13
CA GLU A 171 30.79 -18.85 -26.75
C GLU A 171 30.54 -19.00 -28.27
N ILE A 172 29.32 -19.36 -28.68
CA ILE A 172 28.96 -19.56 -30.10
C ILE A 172 28.95 -18.25 -30.88
N TYR A 173 28.35 -17.19 -30.32
CA TYR A 173 28.01 -15.98 -31.07
C TYR A 173 28.89 -14.76 -30.73
N GLY A 174 29.78 -14.88 -29.74
CA GLY A 174 30.66 -13.83 -29.25
C GLY A 174 30.14 -13.16 -27.97
N ARG A 175 31.07 -12.66 -27.13
CA ARG A 175 30.78 -12.10 -25.80
C ARG A 175 29.88 -10.85 -25.81
N ASP A 176 29.92 -10.08 -26.90
CA ASP A 176 29.09 -8.88 -27.09
C ASP A 176 27.62 -9.18 -27.42
N THR A 177 27.28 -10.46 -27.64
CA THR A 177 25.91 -10.90 -27.87
C THR A 177 25.05 -10.63 -26.64
N ARG A 178 23.88 -10.01 -26.86
CA ARG A 178 22.86 -9.82 -25.84
C ARG A 178 22.02 -11.08 -25.71
N VAL A 179 22.11 -11.73 -24.56
CA VAL A 179 21.34 -12.94 -24.26
C VAL A 179 20.09 -12.57 -23.48
N ILE A 180 18.92 -12.88 -24.03
CA ILE A 180 17.62 -12.61 -23.40
C ILE A 180 17.03 -13.96 -22.99
N PHE A 181 16.84 -14.18 -21.70
CA PHE A 181 16.10 -15.35 -21.23
C PHE A 181 14.59 -15.08 -21.32
N LEU A 182 13.85 -16.00 -21.93
CA LEU A 182 12.39 -15.92 -22.04
C LEU A 182 11.75 -17.06 -21.23
N GLY A 183 11.05 -16.77 -20.13
CA GLY A 183 10.49 -17.85 -19.30
C GLY A 183 9.50 -17.44 -18.21
N PRO A 184 9.00 -18.41 -17.42
CA PRO A 184 7.88 -18.22 -16.50
C PRO A 184 8.30 -17.86 -15.06
N CYS A 185 9.56 -17.49 -14.82
CA CYS A 185 10.12 -17.39 -13.47
C CYS A 185 10.77 -16.03 -13.21
N ILE A 186 10.30 -15.33 -12.18
CA ILE A 186 10.91 -14.05 -11.76
C ILE A 186 12.25 -14.24 -11.05
N ALA A 187 12.46 -15.38 -10.38
CA ALA A 187 13.72 -15.68 -9.67
C ALA A 187 14.89 -15.80 -10.66
N LYS A 188 14.62 -16.11 -11.92
CA LYS A 188 15.61 -16.13 -12.99
C LYS A 188 16.17 -14.74 -13.30
N LYS A 189 15.38 -13.68 -13.11
CA LYS A 189 15.90 -12.31 -13.18
C LYS A 189 16.89 -12.03 -12.05
N GLN A 190 16.55 -12.42 -10.83
CA GLN A 190 17.47 -12.28 -9.71
C GLN A 190 18.75 -13.10 -9.92
N GLU A 191 18.66 -14.31 -10.45
CA GLU A 191 19.84 -15.13 -10.78
C GLU A 191 20.69 -14.48 -11.88
N ALA A 192 20.08 -13.97 -12.95
CA ALA A 192 20.81 -13.39 -14.08
C ALA A 192 21.52 -12.08 -13.73
N GLU A 193 20.85 -11.19 -13.00
CA GLU A 193 21.31 -9.82 -12.81
C GLU A 193 21.84 -9.54 -11.39
N GLY A 194 21.42 -10.34 -10.40
CA GLY A 194 21.68 -10.09 -8.98
C GLY A 194 22.65 -11.06 -8.33
N ASP A 195 23.10 -12.10 -9.04
CA ASP A 195 24.08 -13.08 -8.54
C ASP A 195 25.42 -12.92 -9.27
N GLU A 196 26.39 -12.32 -8.60
CA GLU A 196 27.71 -12.00 -9.18
C GLU A 196 28.49 -13.25 -9.64
N ARG A 197 28.20 -14.43 -9.08
CA ARG A 197 28.85 -15.71 -9.43
C ARG A 197 28.57 -16.13 -10.87
N VAL A 198 27.49 -15.60 -11.46
CA VAL A 198 27.02 -15.94 -12.81
C VAL A 198 26.92 -14.71 -13.73
N ALA A 199 27.58 -13.62 -13.34
CA ALA A 199 27.59 -12.38 -14.08
C ALA A 199 27.95 -12.57 -15.57
N PHE A 200 27.41 -11.70 -16.41
CA PHE A 200 27.62 -11.65 -17.86
C PHE A 200 27.05 -12.82 -18.67
N ALA A 201 26.41 -13.82 -18.06
CA ALA A 201 25.82 -14.94 -18.82
C ALA A 201 24.53 -14.55 -19.55
N VAL A 202 23.66 -13.77 -18.90
CA VAL A 202 22.35 -13.34 -19.40
C VAL A 202 22.21 -11.82 -19.19
N ASP A 203 21.77 -11.11 -20.22
CA ASP A 203 21.72 -9.64 -20.24
C ASP A 203 20.35 -9.06 -19.83
N ALA A 204 19.26 -9.81 -20.02
CA ALA A 204 17.89 -9.41 -19.64
C ALA A 204 16.95 -10.62 -19.52
N VAL A 205 15.84 -10.45 -18.79
CA VAL A 205 14.79 -11.47 -18.65
C VAL A 205 13.44 -10.95 -19.14
N LEU A 206 12.81 -11.72 -20.04
CA LEU A 206 11.48 -11.48 -20.56
C LEU A 206 10.53 -12.58 -20.05
N THR A 207 9.37 -12.20 -19.56
CA THR A 207 8.34 -13.18 -19.17
C THR A 207 7.43 -13.53 -20.35
N PHE A 208 6.71 -14.66 -20.25
CA PHE A 208 5.72 -15.02 -21.27
C PHE A 208 4.55 -14.03 -21.33
N GLU A 209 4.15 -13.46 -20.19
CA GLU A 209 3.13 -12.40 -20.12
C GLU A 209 3.58 -11.15 -20.88
N GLU A 210 4.79 -10.65 -20.60
CA GLU A 210 5.35 -9.48 -21.30
C GLU A 210 5.54 -9.72 -22.80
N LEU A 211 5.90 -10.94 -23.22
CA LEU A 211 5.97 -11.28 -24.64
C LEU A 211 4.60 -11.15 -25.31
N LEU A 212 3.54 -11.67 -24.69
CA LEU A 212 2.19 -11.59 -25.24
C LEU A 212 1.66 -10.15 -25.24
N GLU A 213 1.97 -9.37 -24.21
CA GLU A 213 1.66 -7.94 -24.15
C GLU A 213 2.37 -7.17 -25.27
N TRP A 214 3.66 -7.45 -25.51
CA TRP A 214 4.42 -6.83 -26.59
C TRP A 214 3.89 -7.24 -27.97
N MET A 215 3.57 -8.52 -28.18
CA MET A 215 2.94 -8.96 -29.43
C MET A 215 1.58 -8.27 -29.67
N ALA A 216 0.78 -8.10 -28.61
CA ALA A 216 -0.49 -7.38 -28.72
C ALA A 216 -0.30 -5.90 -29.09
N GLN A 217 0.73 -5.24 -28.57
CA GLN A 217 1.08 -3.85 -28.93
C GLN A 217 1.52 -3.72 -30.40
N GLU A 218 2.18 -4.73 -30.95
CA GLU A 218 2.58 -4.80 -32.36
C GLU A 218 1.47 -5.36 -33.28
N GLU A 219 0.25 -5.53 -32.75
CA GLU A 219 -0.90 -6.12 -33.46
C GLU A 219 -0.56 -7.49 -34.11
N MET A 220 0.24 -8.30 -33.40
CA MET A 220 0.72 -9.61 -33.85
C MET A 220 -0.01 -10.76 -33.16
N GLU A 221 -0.52 -11.70 -33.95
CA GLU A 221 -1.05 -12.97 -33.45
C GLU A 221 -0.04 -14.11 -33.62
N MET A 222 0.26 -14.83 -32.53
CA MET A 222 1.23 -15.94 -32.54
C MET A 222 0.82 -17.07 -33.49
N ALA A 223 -0.47 -17.40 -33.53
CA ALA A 223 -1.01 -18.44 -34.42
C ALA A 223 -0.88 -18.09 -35.92
N GLN A 224 -0.65 -16.82 -36.29
CA GLN A 224 -0.47 -16.38 -37.66
C GLN A 224 1.00 -16.27 -38.08
N CYS A 225 1.94 -16.49 -37.15
CA CYS A 225 3.37 -16.41 -37.44
C CYS A 225 3.87 -17.64 -38.22
N PRO A 226 4.95 -17.49 -39.01
CA PRO A 226 5.52 -18.61 -39.74
C PRO A 226 6.07 -19.69 -38.79
N ASP A 227 5.87 -20.95 -39.14
CA ASP A 227 6.39 -22.10 -38.40
C ASP A 227 7.87 -22.30 -38.75
N LEU A 228 8.78 -21.77 -37.91
CA LEU A 228 10.22 -21.82 -38.12
C LEU A 228 10.90 -22.80 -37.13
N PRO A 229 11.97 -23.50 -37.55
CA PRO A 229 12.73 -24.35 -36.64
C PRO A 229 13.52 -23.52 -35.62
N MET A 230 13.78 -24.10 -34.45
CA MET A 230 14.74 -23.53 -33.49
C MET A 230 16.15 -23.46 -34.08
N ASP A 231 16.92 -22.46 -33.69
CA ASP A 231 18.29 -22.26 -34.18
C ASP A 231 19.32 -23.16 -33.46
N ASN A 232 18.88 -24.07 -32.58
CA ASN A 232 19.73 -24.99 -31.85
C ASN A 232 19.39 -26.48 -32.08
N PRO A 233 20.35 -27.40 -31.84
CA PRO A 233 20.10 -28.83 -31.95
C PRO A 233 18.96 -29.28 -31.04
N ASN A 234 18.29 -30.37 -31.40
CA ASN A 234 17.18 -30.91 -30.63
C ASN A 234 17.65 -31.35 -29.23
N PRO A 235 17.18 -30.73 -28.12
CA PRO A 235 17.64 -31.05 -26.76
C PRO A 235 17.10 -32.37 -26.18
N MET A 236 16.30 -33.12 -26.94
CA MET A 236 15.79 -34.44 -26.58
C MET A 236 15.04 -34.45 -25.22
N VAL A 237 15.39 -35.37 -24.32
CA VAL A 237 14.76 -35.58 -23.01
C VAL A 237 14.82 -34.33 -22.12
N ASN A 238 15.82 -33.46 -22.32
CA ASN A 238 16.07 -32.27 -21.50
C ASN A 238 14.95 -31.22 -21.59
N ARG A 239 14.05 -31.34 -22.57
CA ARG A 239 12.81 -30.54 -22.63
C ARG A 239 11.84 -30.82 -21.49
N LEU A 240 12.01 -31.92 -20.76
CA LEU A 240 11.17 -32.26 -19.60
C LEU A 240 11.53 -31.47 -18.34
N TYR A 241 12.67 -30.79 -18.27
CA TYR A 241 13.09 -29.98 -17.11
C TYR A 241 12.01 -29.11 -16.45
N PRO A 242 11.05 -28.50 -17.18
CA PRO A 242 10.02 -27.67 -16.57
C PRO A 242 8.96 -28.41 -15.76
N VAL A 243 8.83 -29.72 -15.93
CA VAL A 243 7.80 -30.52 -15.25
C VAL A 243 8.43 -31.31 -14.10
N GLU A 244 7.62 -31.60 -13.09
CA GLU A 244 8.01 -32.47 -11.96
C GLU A 244 8.64 -33.80 -12.46
N GLY A 245 9.79 -34.16 -11.88
CA GLY A 245 10.53 -35.38 -12.23
C GLY A 245 11.22 -35.32 -13.60
N GLY A 246 11.20 -34.16 -14.27
CA GLY A 246 11.79 -33.95 -15.58
C GLY A 246 13.31 -33.94 -15.57
N ILE A 247 13.93 -33.44 -14.50
CA ILE A 247 15.39 -33.49 -14.32
C ILE A 247 15.79 -34.94 -14.04
N LEU A 248 15.04 -35.64 -13.19
CA LEU A 248 15.24 -37.08 -12.94
C LEU A 248 15.20 -37.88 -14.22
N ALA A 249 14.20 -37.67 -15.08
CA ALA A 249 14.07 -38.38 -16.35
C ALA A 249 15.27 -38.11 -17.28
N SER A 250 15.75 -36.86 -17.30
CA SER A 250 16.88 -36.45 -18.14
C SER A 250 18.19 -37.04 -17.65
N VAL A 251 18.47 -36.96 -16.35
CA VAL A 251 19.68 -37.53 -15.76
C VAL A 251 19.68 -39.04 -15.83
N LYS A 252 18.55 -39.72 -15.61
CA LYS A 252 18.44 -41.18 -15.78
C LYS A 252 18.66 -41.65 -17.22
N ALA A 253 18.40 -40.81 -18.22
CA ALA A 253 18.72 -41.12 -19.61
C ALA A 253 20.22 -41.00 -19.92
N GLU A 254 20.95 -40.21 -19.12
CA GLU A 254 22.40 -39.99 -19.24
C GLU A 254 23.22 -40.99 -18.39
N VAL A 255 22.73 -41.38 -17.22
CA VAL A 255 23.43 -42.29 -16.31
C VAL A 255 22.92 -43.72 -16.41
N ASN A 256 23.83 -44.68 -16.66
CA ASN A 256 23.48 -46.10 -16.75
C ASN A 256 23.28 -46.78 -15.38
N GLN A 257 23.95 -46.27 -14.34
CA GLN A 257 23.90 -46.80 -12.97
C GLN A 257 24.07 -45.64 -11.97
N SER A 258 23.42 -45.75 -10.81
CA SER A 258 23.52 -44.77 -9.72
C SER A 258 23.40 -45.49 -8.38
N VAL A 259 24.22 -45.08 -7.41
CA VAL A 259 24.13 -45.51 -6.01
C VAL A 259 23.12 -44.69 -5.20
N TYR A 260 22.59 -43.63 -5.80
CA TYR A 260 21.67 -42.71 -5.14
C TYR A 260 20.21 -43.14 -5.30
N GLN A 261 19.41 -42.96 -4.25
CA GLN A 261 17.97 -43.02 -4.30
C GLN A 261 17.40 -41.74 -4.92
N TRP A 262 16.39 -41.88 -5.79
CA TRP A 262 15.87 -40.75 -6.56
C TRP A 262 14.61 -40.20 -5.93
N LEU A 263 14.58 -38.90 -5.67
CA LEU A 263 13.46 -38.20 -5.08
C LEU A 263 13.14 -36.94 -5.90
N SER A 264 11.85 -36.67 -6.11
CA SER A 264 11.37 -35.40 -6.65
C SER A 264 10.52 -34.72 -5.59
N VAL A 265 10.79 -33.45 -5.33
CA VAL A 265 9.99 -32.63 -4.42
C VAL A 265 9.71 -31.29 -5.08
N ASP A 266 8.44 -30.95 -5.18
CA ASP A 266 7.96 -29.69 -5.67
C ASP A 266 6.99 -29.02 -4.70
N GLY A 267 6.89 -27.69 -4.78
CA GLY A 267 6.06 -26.89 -3.88
C GLY A 267 6.81 -26.47 -2.60
N MET A 268 6.60 -25.21 -2.21
CA MET A 268 7.32 -24.57 -1.10
C MET A 268 7.28 -25.39 0.20
N THR A 269 6.10 -25.81 0.64
CA THR A 269 5.90 -26.51 1.92
C THR A 269 6.66 -27.83 1.93
N SER A 270 6.51 -28.64 0.87
CA SER A 270 7.19 -29.92 0.74
C SER A 270 8.71 -29.76 0.63
N CYS A 271 9.21 -28.70 -0.03
CA CYS A 271 10.64 -28.38 -0.01
C CYS A 271 11.15 -28.06 1.40
N MET A 272 10.40 -27.30 2.20
CA MET A 272 10.78 -26.99 3.59
C MET A 272 10.76 -28.24 4.48
N GLU A 273 9.78 -29.13 4.31
CA GLU A 273 9.73 -30.43 5.01
C GLU A 273 10.93 -31.31 4.65
N LEU A 274 11.27 -31.40 3.36
CA LEU A 274 12.46 -32.10 2.88
C LEU A 274 13.73 -31.55 3.55
N PHE A 275 13.93 -30.23 3.53
CA PHE A 275 15.13 -29.62 4.10
C PHE A 275 15.20 -29.79 5.62
N GLU A 276 14.07 -29.77 6.31
CA GLU A 276 14.02 -30.09 7.74
C GLU A 276 14.43 -31.55 8.02
N ALA A 277 13.95 -32.50 7.22
CA ALA A 277 14.37 -33.92 7.33
C ALA A 277 15.86 -34.11 7.02
N MET A 278 16.38 -33.40 6.02
CA MET A 278 17.82 -33.40 5.70
C MET A 278 18.66 -32.78 6.82
N ARG A 279 18.19 -31.70 7.44
CA ARG A 279 18.84 -31.06 8.60
C ARG A 279 18.94 -32.02 9.79
N ARG A 280 17.92 -32.86 9.98
CA ARG A 280 17.90 -33.94 10.99
C ARG A 280 18.69 -35.18 10.58
N GLN A 281 19.33 -35.16 9.41
CA GLN A 281 20.13 -36.27 8.86
C GLN A 281 19.31 -37.56 8.63
N GLU A 282 18.01 -37.41 8.34
CA GLU A 282 17.10 -38.55 8.08
C GLU A 282 17.24 -39.11 6.65
N LEU A 283 17.92 -38.36 5.75
CA LEU A 283 18.16 -38.75 4.36
C LEU A 283 19.65 -39.01 4.12
N ASN A 284 19.95 -40.08 3.39
CA ASN A 284 21.32 -40.44 3.03
C ASN A 284 21.36 -41.03 1.61
N HIS A 285 22.39 -40.71 0.84
CA HIS A 285 22.61 -41.16 -0.54
C HIS A 285 21.38 -40.91 -1.44
N CYS A 286 20.84 -39.70 -1.42
CA CYS A 286 19.72 -39.28 -2.27
C CYS A 286 20.13 -38.30 -3.38
N PHE A 287 19.57 -38.47 -4.59
CA PHE A 287 19.53 -37.47 -5.66
C PHE A 287 18.16 -36.83 -5.66
N ILE A 288 18.11 -35.52 -5.45
CA ILE A 288 16.88 -34.81 -5.10
C ILE A 288 16.60 -33.68 -6.09
N GLU A 289 15.52 -33.84 -6.87
CA GLU A 289 14.91 -32.75 -7.61
C GLU A 289 14.19 -31.80 -6.65
N VAL A 290 14.47 -30.51 -6.73
CA VAL A 290 13.79 -29.51 -5.90
C VAL A 290 13.27 -28.36 -6.75
N ASN A 291 11.94 -28.17 -6.72
CA ASN A 291 11.26 -27.07 -7.41
C ASN A 291 10.32 -26.34 -6.44
N ILE A 292 10.43 -25.01 -6.33
CA ILE A 292 9.57 -24.27 -5.39
C ILE A 292 8.10 -24.18 -5.87
N CYS A 293 7.88 -24.21 -7.18
CA CYS A 293 6.55 -24.17 -7.79
C CYS A 293 5.98 -25.59 -7.91
N GLU A 294 4.71 -25.77 -7.53
CA GLU A 294 3.99 -27.04 -7.69
C GLU A 294 3.87 -27.43 -9.18
N GLY A 295 4.14 -28.69 -9.51
CA GLY A 295 4.22 -29.24 -10.85
C GLY A 295 5.48 -28.81 -11.63
N GLY A 296 6.39 -28.06 -11.01
CA GLY A 296 7.61 -27.52 -11.63
C GLY A 296 7.44 -26.10 -12.21
N CYS A 297 8.34 -25.72 -13.11
CA CYS A 297 8.38 -24.38 -13.72
C CYS A 297 7.13 -24.04 -14.55
N VAL A 298 6.32 -25.03 -14.95
CA VAL A 298 5.07 -24.81 -15.70
C VAL A 298 4.02 -24.03 -14.89
N LYS A 299 4.07 -24.05 -13.55
CA LYS A 299 3.22 -23.24 -12.67
C LYS A 299 3.98 -22.06 -12.08
N GLY A 300 4.96 -21.54 -12.81
CA GLY A 300 5.74 -20.38 -12.38
C GLY A 300 4.84 -19.15 -12.13
N PRO A 301 5.25 -18.19 -11.29
CA PRO A 301 4.42 -17.07 -10.84
C PRO A 301 4.00 -16.08 -11.95
N VAL A 302 4.62 -16.17 -13.14
CA VAL A 302 4.38 -15.28 -14.31
C VAL A 302 4.14 -16.10 -15.59
N SER A 303 3.42 -17.22 -15.45
CA SER A 303 3.22 -18.22 -16.51
C SER A 303 2.08 -17.90 -17.49
N SER A 304 1.47 -16.70 -17.45
CA SER A 304 0.42 -16.21 -18.39
C SER A 304 -0.87 -17.03 -18.49
N ALA A 305 -0.94 -18.22 -17.90
CA ALA A 305 -2.08 -19.10 -18.07
C ALA A 305 -3.30 -18.53 -17.34
N LYS A 306 -4.33 -18.16 -18.12
CA LYS A 306 -5.68 -17.83 -17.62
C LYS A 306 -6.23 -18.89 -16.65
N ASN A 307 -5.75 -20.14 -16.78
CA ASN A 307 -5.95 -21.22 -15.82
C ASN A 307 -4.61 -21.59 -15.16
N LYS A 308 -4.42 -21.22 -13.89
CA LYS A 308 -3.25 -21.50 -13.05
C LYS A 308 -3.13 -22.99 -12.66
N ASN A 309 -3.28 -23.90 -13.62
CA ASN A 309 -3.18 -25.33 -13.43
C ASN A 309 -1.90 -25.85 -14.08
N TRP A 310 -1.16 -26.70 -13.35
CA TRP A 310 0.06 -27.34 -13.85
C TRP A 310 -0.23 -28.57 -14.72
N VAL A 311 -1.38 -29.23 -14.55
CA VAL A 311 -1.68 -30.54 -15.17
C VAL A 311 -1.68 -30.48 -16.70
N VAL A 312 -2.37 -29.49 -17.29
CA VAL A 312 -2.51 -29.38 -18.75
C VAL A 312 -1.17 -29.05 -19.42
N PRO A 313 -0.43 -28.01 -18.98
CA PRO A 313 0.92 -27.74 -19.51
C PRO A 313 1.86 -28.95 -19.38
N THR A 314 1.85 -29.64 -18.23
CA THR A 314 2.67 -30.84 -18.03
C THR A 314 2.37 -31.92 -19.06
N LEU A 315 1.08 -32.24 -19.27
CA LEU A 315 0.67 -33.25 -20.25
C LEU A 315 1.03 -32.84 -21.68
N GLN A 316 0.88 -31.56 -22.03
CA GLN A 316 1.25 -31.03 -23.35
C GLN A 316 2.75 -31.20 -23.62
N ILE A 317 3.62 -30.88 -22.65
CA ILE A 317 5.07 -31.05 -22.78
C ILE A 317 5.41 -32.55 -22.91
N GLN A 318 4.90 -33.39 -22.01
CA GLN A 318 5.19 -34.83 -22.01
C GLN A 318 4.76 -35.54 -23.31
N ARG A 319 3.65 -35.12 -23.95
CA ARG A 319 3.20 -35.69 -25.22
C ARG A 319 4.10 -35.33 -26.40
N GLN A 320 4.75 -34.17 -26.35
CA GLN A 320 5.62 -33.67 -27.41
C GLN A 320 7.04 -34.24 -27.28
N VAL A 321 7.51 -34.52 -26.06
CA VAL A 321 8.84 -35.09 -25.82
C VAL A 321 8.79 -36.63 -25.87
N ARG A 322 8.90 -37.18 -27.09
CA ARG A 322 8.77 -38.64 -27.35
C ARG A 322 10.04 -39.46 -27.12
N HIS A 323 11.22 -38.84 -27.19
CA HIS A 323 12.50 -39.54 -27.18
C HIS A 323 13.24 -39.32 -25.85
N ARG A 324 13.51 -40.40 -25.12
CA ARG A 324 14.33 -40.41 -23.89
C ARG A 324 15.82 -40.64 -24.17
N SER A 325 16.28 -40.26 -25.36
CA SER A 325 17.68 -40.40 -25.74
C SER A 325 18.49 -39.22 -25.20
N PRO A 326 19.78 -39.44 -24.86
CA PRO A 326 20.66 -38.35 -24.46
C PRO A 326 20.89 -37.37 -25.61
N PHE A 327 21.33 -36.17 -25.25
CA PHE A 327 21.68 -35.13 -26.21
C PHE A 327 23.00 -35.42 -26.90
N VAL A 328 23.13 -34.99 -28.16
CA VAL A 328 24.40 -35.08 -28.90
C VAL A 328 25.13 -33.75 -28.74
N PHE A 329 26.23 -33.77 -28.01
CA PHE A 329 27.00 -32.57 -27.70
C PHE A 329 27.85 -32.12 -28.89
N GLU A 330 27.88 -30.80 -29.09
CA GLU A 330 28.88 -30.12 -29.90
C GLU A 330 30.12 -29.80 -29.04
N ASP A 331 31.28 -29.60 -29.67
CA ASP A 331 32.58 -29.42 -29.01
C ASP A 331 32.77 -27.99 -28.45
N TRP A 332 31.91 -27.61 -27.50
CA TRP A 332 31.95 -26.32 -26.81
C TRP A 332 32.33 -26.49 -25.34
N LYS A 333 33.23 -25.65 -24.85
CA LYS A 333 33.65 -25.62 -23.43
C LYS A 333 32.90 -24.53 -22.68
N VAL A 334 31.91 -24.94 -21.90
CA VAL A 334 31.09 -24.03 -21.09
C VAL A 334 31.49 -24.18 -19.62
N PRO A 335 31.88 -23.10 -18.91
CA PRO A 335 32.11 -23.16 -17.48
C PRO A 335 30.79 -23.49 -16.75
N MET A 336 30.76 -24.60 -16.02
CA MET A 336 29.54 -25.09 -15.35
C MET A 336 29.53 -24.84 -13.84
N GLU A 337 30.67 -24.51 -13.24
CA GLU A 337 30.80 -24.42 -11.78
C GLU A 337 30.02 -23.22 -11.19
N LYS A 338 29.39 -23.46 -10.04
CA LYS A 338 28.84 -22.44 -9.14
C LYS A 338 28.98 -22.91 -7.70
N GLN A 339 29.64 -22.13 -6.86
CA GLN A 339 29.78 -22.44 -5.43
C GLN A 339 28.65 -21.78 -4.63
N PHE A 340 28.07 -22.55 -3.71
CA PHE A 340 27.00 -22.11 -2.83
C PHE A 340 27.53 -21.96 -1.40
N SER A 341 27.06 -20.93 -0.71
CA SER A 341 27.52 -20.60 0.64
C SER A 341 26.39 -20.02 1.47
N SER A 342 26.53 -20.04 2.80
CA SER A 342 25.57 -19.40 3.69
C SER A 342 25.41 -17.92 3.36
N LEU A 343 24.16 -17.50 3.17
CA LEU A 343 23.71 -16.11 3.10
C LEU A 343 22.86 -15.74 4.32
N GLN A 344 22.85 -16.60 5.34
CA GLN A 344 22.10 -16.37 6.56
C GLN A 344 22.63 -15.12 7.27
N ILE A 345 21.73 -14.18 7.57
CA ILE A 345 22.06 -13.00 8.35
C ILE A 345 21.94 -13.36 9.83
N PRO A 346 22.97 -13.10 10.66
CA PRO A 346 22.86 -13.27 12.10
C PRO A 346 21.81 -12.28 12.64
N VAL A 347 20.78 -12.79 13.31
CA VAL A 347 19.77 -11.96 13.95
C VAL A 347 19.78 -12.24 15.44
N GLN A 348 19.74 -11.18 16.25
CA GLN A 348 19.57 -11.31 17.70
C GLN A 348 18.15 -11.82 17.99
N GLU A 349 18.05 -12.91 18.75
CA GLU A 349 16.75 -13.44 19.18
C GLU A 349 16.15 -12.54 20.28
N PRO A 350 14.86 -12.17 20.18
CA PRO A 350 14.21 -11.39 21.21
C PRO A 350 14.05 -12.20 22.49
N THR A 351 14.26 -11.54 23.62
CA THR A 351 14.02 -12.12 24.94
C THR A 351 12.52 -12.30 25.19
N LYS A 352 12.16 -13.24 26.06
CA LYS A 352 10.77 -13.44 26.50
C LYS A 352 10.13 -12.15 27.03
N VAL A 353 10.91 -11.32 27.74
CA VAL A 353 10.43 -10.04 28.31
C VAL A 353 10.05 -9.04 27.21
N GLU A 354 10.82 -8.97 26.13
CA GLU A 354 10.53 -8.10 24.98
C GLU A 354 9.27 -8.55 24.24
N ILE A 355 9.11 -9.87 24.05
CA ILE A 355 7.91 -10.46 23.45
C ILE A 355 6.68 -10.16 24.30
N ASP A 356 6.74 -10.41 25.61
CA ASP A 356 5.64 -10.17 26.54
C ASP A 356 5.24 -8.69 26.59
N ARG A 357 6.22 -7.77 26.52
CA ARG A 357 5.96 -6.33 26.42
C ARG A 357 5.15 -5.98 25.16
N ILE A 358 5.45 -6.58 24.02
CA ILE A 358 4.73 -6.36 22.77
C ILE A 358 3.32 -6.96 22.83
N LEU A 359 3.18 -8.18 23.36
CA LEU A 359 1.88 -8.84 23.54
C LEU A 359 0.91 -7.98 24.36
N ARG A 360 1.37 -7.43 25.48
CA ARG A 360 0.58 -6.52 26.34
C ARG A 360 0.10 -5.27 25.61
N ARG A 361 0.90 -4.71 24.69
CA ARG A 361 0.49 -3.55 23.86
C ARG A 361 -0.67 -3.88 22.90
N THR A 362 -0.88 -5.16 22.61
CA THR A 362 -2.01 -5.65 21.80
C THR A 362 -3.15 -6.22 22.65
N GLY A 363 -3.19 -5.90 23.94
CA GLY A 363 -4.23 -6.36 24.88
C GLY A 363 -4.10 -7.81 25.32
N LYS A 364 -2.93 -8.45 25.17
CA LYS A 364 -2.71 -9.85 25.55
C LYS A 364 -1.89 -9.91 26.83
N TYR A 365 -2.53 -10.28 27.93
CA TYR A 365 -1.92 -10.31 29.26
C TYR A 365 -1.70 -11.74 29.75
N THR A 366 -2.54 -12.66 29.29
CA THR A 366 -2.57 -14.06 29.67
C THR A 366 -2.46 -14.96 28.42
N PRO A 367 -2.07 -16.24 28.57
CA PRO A 367 -2.05 -17.19 27.46
C PRO A 367 -3.42 -17.38 26.77
N GLN A 368 -4.53 -17.16 27.49
CA GLN A 368 -5.88 -17.25 26.95
C GLN A 368 -6.19 -16.11 25.95
N ASP A 369 -5.51 -14.96 26.09
CA ASP A 369 -5.66 -13.83 25.16
C ASP A 369 -4.90 -14.06 23.84
N GLU A 370 -4.00 -15.05 23.80
CA GLU A 370 -3.23 -15.44 22.61
C GLU A 370 -4.06 -16.32 21.67
N LEU A 371 -5.04 -15.72 20.99
CA LEU A 371 -5.97 -16.43 20.10
C LEU A 371 -5.31 -17.25 18.97
N ASN A 372 -4.08 -16.89 18.56
CA ASN A 372 -3.32 -17.56 17.50
C ASN A 372 -4.11 -17.79 16.19
N CYS A 373 -5.00 -16.85 15.85
CA CYS A 373 -5.93 -16.99 14.73
C CYS A 373 -5.31 -16.84 13.33
N GLY A 374 -4.04 -16.45 13.21
CA GLY A 374 -3.37 -16.28 11.91
C GLY A 374 -3.79 -15.07 11.05
N ALA A 375 -4.81 -14.29 11.46
CA ALA A 375 -5.39 -13.22 10.62
C ALA A 375 -4.36 -12.14 10.19
N CYS A 376 -3.43 -11.82 11.08
CA CYS A 376 -2.34 -10.85 10.84
C CYS A 376 -1.20 -11.40 9.95
N GLY A 377 -1.25 -12.69 9.59
CA GLY A 377 -0.28 -13.36 8.72
C GLY A 377 0.88 -14.07 9.38
N TYR A 378 0.86 -14.15 10.71
CA TYR A 378 1.79 -14.92 11.52
C TYR A 378 1.04 -16.07 12.21
N PRO A 379 1.60 -17.29 12.27
CA PRO A 379 0.90 -18.45 12.83
C PRO A 379 0.48 -18.24 14.28
N THR A 380 1.36 -17.67 15.11
CA THR A 380 1.07 -17.39 16.52
C THR A 380 1.16 -15.90 16.87
N CYS A 381 0.56 -15.51 17.99
CA CYS A 381 0.67 -14.17 18.55
C CYS A 381 2.12 -13.84 18.93
N ARG A 382 2.90 -14.85 19.34
CA ARG A 382 4.33 -14.70 19.62
C ARG A 382 5.14 -14.49 18.35
N ASP A 383 4.89 -15.24 17.27
CA ASP A 383 5.55 -15.00 15.98
C ASP A 383 5.27 -13.58 15.46
N LYS A 384 4.03 -13.10 15.65
CA LYS A 384 3.68 -11.71 15.35
C LYS A 384 4.48 -10.74 16.21
N ALA A 385 4.62 -10.99 17.51
CA ALA A 385 5.39 -10.14 18.41
C ALA A 385 6.87 -10.10 18.05
N VAL A 386 7.47 -11.24 17.70
CA VAL A 386 8.85 -11.35 17.16
C VAL A 386 8.98 -10.51 15.89
N ALA A 387 8.00 -10.57 14.98
CA ALA A 387 8.03 -9.76 13.78
C ALA A 387 7.88 -8.25 14.04
N VAL A 388 7.10 -7.86 15.06
CA VAL A 388 7.02 -6.46 15.52
C VAL A 388 8.36 -6.01 16.10
N TYR A 389 9.04 -6.87 16.87
CA TYR A 389 10.37 -6.60 17.43
C TYR A 389 11.38 -6.26 16.34
N TYR A 390 11.39 -7.03 15.25
CA TYR A 390 12.23 -6.78 14.08
C TYR A 390 11.74 -5.65 13.16
N GLY A 391 10.69 -4.92 13.53
CA GLY A 391 10.13 -3.85 12.70
C GLY A 391 9.51 -4.34 11.38
N LYS A 392 9.22 -5.63 11.25
CA LYS A 392 8.58 -6.24 10.09
C LYS A 392 7.06 -6.08 10.12
N ALA A 393 6.50 -5.76 11.28
CA ALA A 393 5.07 -5.87 11.51
C ALA A 393 4.57 -4.75 12.41
N GLU A 394 3.39 -4.20 12.10
CA GLU A 394 2.74 -3.20 12.95
C GLU A 394 1.76 -3.84 13.92
N LEU A 395 1.51 -3.18 15.06
CA LEU A 395 0.54 -3.65 16.07
C LEU A 395 -0.88 -3.71 15.51
N ASP A 396 -1.26 -2.69 14.73
CA ASP A 396 -2.60 -2.53 14.16
C ASP A 396 -2.94 -3.59 13.09
N MET A 397 -1.97 -4.44 12.69
CA MET A 397 -2.27 -5.62 11.86
C MET A 397 -3.02 -6.72 12.63
N CYS A 398 -3.04 -6.67 13.96
CA CYS A 398 -3.80 -7.60 14.78
C CYS A 398 -5.29 -7.20 14.71
N LEU A 399 -6.07 -7.91 13.89
CA LEU A 399 -7.48 -7.59 13.64
C LEU A 399 -8.30 -7.42 14.93
N PRO A 400 -8.28 -8.34 15.92
CA PRO A 400 -9.02 -8.14 17.17
C PRO A 400 -8.62 -6.85 17.89
N TYR A 401 -7.31 -6.56 17.94
CA TYR A 401 -6.79 -5.35 18.57
C TYR A 401 -7.22 -4.08 17.83
N ALA A 402 -7.19 -4.09 16.49
CA ALA A 402 -7.62 -2.97 15.66
C ALA A 402 -9.12 -2.68 15.83
N VAL A 403 -9.96 -3.72 15.90
CA VAL A 403 -11.40 -3.60 16.15
C VAL A 403 -11.66 -3.03 17.54
N THR A 404 -11.09 -3.61 18.59
CA THR A 404 -11.27 -3.12 19.97
C THR A 404 -10.77 -1.68 20.15
N LYS A 405 -9.65 -1.33 19.50
CA LYS A 405 -9.11 0.04 19.52
C LYS A 405 -10.06 1.02 18.82
N ALA A 406 -10.64 0.64 17.68
CA ALA A 406 -11.60 1.47 16.95
C ALA A 406 -12.90 1.66 17.75
N GLU A 407 -13.44 0.59 18.34
CA GLU A 407 -14.63 0.63 19.19
C GLU A 407 -14.41 1.50 20.43
N SER A 408 -13.29 1.31 21.12
CA SER A 408 -12.94 2.12 22.30
C SER A 408 -12.82 3.61 21.94
N MET A 409 -12.15 3.95 20.84
CA MET A 409 -12.05 5.34 20.39
C MET A 409 -13.42 5.93 20.03
N ALA A 410 -14.27 5.18 19.32
CA ALA A 410 -15.62 5.63 18.97
C ALA A 410 -16.49 5.86 20.22
N ASN A 411 -16.45 4.94 21.18
CA ASN A 411 -17.20 5.04 22.43
C ASN A 411 -16.77 6.26 23.25
N VAL A 412 -15.46 6.49 23.40
CA VAL A 412 -14.96 7.67 24.12
C VAL A 412 -15.43 8.97 23.45
N ILE A 413 -15.40 9.06 22.13
CA ILE A 413 -15.87 10.26 21.41
C ILE A 413 -17.37 10.49 21.60
N ILE A 414 -18.17 9.43 21.54
CA ILE A 414 -19.63 9.48 21.68
C ILE A 414 -20.03 9.82 23.14
N ASP A 415 -19.33 9.26 24.12
CA ASP A 415 -19.66 9.42 25.54
C ASP A 415 -19.17 10.74 26.13
N GLU A 416 -18.03 11.26 25.67
CA GLU A 416 -17.47 12.53 26.16
C GLU A 416 -17.98 13.76 25.41
N THR A 417 -18.82 13.60 24.37
CA THR A 417 -19.42 14.74 23.68
C THR A 417 -20.56 15.34 24.51
N PRO A 418 -20.69 16.68 24.58
CA PRO A 418 -21.82 17.33 25.27
C PRO A 418 -23.12 17.30 24.47
N ASN A 419 -23.09 16.78 23.25
CA ASN A 419 -24.23 16.72 22.33
C ASN A 419 -25.08 15.47 22.56
N TYR A 420 -26.37 15.56 22.26
CA TYR A 420 -27.26 14.42 22.21
C TYR A 420 -27.04 13.68 20.88
N ILE A 421 -26.35 12.56 20.89
CA ILE A 421 -26.14 11.74 19.70
C ILE A 421 -27.03 10.49 19.75
N PHE A 422 -27.74 10.24 18.65
CA PHE A 422 -28.38 8.96 18.34
C PHE A 422 -27.89 8.47 16.99
N LEU A 423 -27.44 7.22 16.92
CA LEU A 423 -27.20 6.50 15.68
C LEU A 423 -28.34 5.52 15.48
N THR A 424 -29.04 5.59 14.35
CA THR A 424 -30.18 4.71 14.07
C THR A 424 -30.03 3.97 12.75
N ASP A 425 -30.72 2.84 12.62
CA ASP A 425 -30.88 2.18 11.31
C ASP A 425 -31.94 2.91 10.44
N ARG A 426 -32.22 2.36 9.26
CA ARG A 426 -33.25 2.87 8.33
C ARG A 426 -34.69 2.78 8.85
N HIS A 427 -34.92 1.99 9.89
CA HIS A 427 -36.21 1.83 10.56
C HIS A 427 -36.31 2.71 11.81
N MET A 428 -35.34 3.62 12.01
CA MET A 428 -35.23 4.49 13.18
C MET A 428 -35.03 3.73 14.50
N LYS A 429 -34.59 2.46 14.44
CA LYS A 429 -34.18 1.72 15.63
C LYS A 429 -32.85 2.24 16.12
N ILE A 430 -32.75 2.55 17.41
CA ILE A 430 -31.53 3.12 17.98
C ILE A 430 -30.46 2.01 18.07
N MET A 431 -29.33 2.25 17.42
CA MET A 431 -28.16 1.36 17.42
C MET A 431 -27.10 1.83 18.41
N GLU A 432 -26.99 3.15 18.64
CA GLU A 432 -26.04 3.72 19.60
C GLU A 432 -26.52 5.08 20.11
N CYS A 433 -26.13 5.46 21.34
CA CYS A 433 -26.43 6.79 21.89
C CYS A 433 -25.31 7.34 22.78
N SER A 434 -25.18 8.67 22.81
CA SER A 434 -24.27 9.35 23.75
C SER A 434 -24.70 9.19 25.20
N LYS A 435 -23.76 9.19 26.14
CA LYS A 435 -24.03 9.28 27.59
C LYS A 435 -24.98 10.42 27.96
N LYS A 436 -24.91 11.56 27.25
CA LYS A 436 -25.79 12.70 27.51
C LYS A 436 -27.28 12.37 27.31
N CYS A 437 -27.60 11.48 26.36
CA CYS A 437 -28.96 11.01 26.16
C CYS A 437 -29.47 10.18 27.34
N GLN A 438 -28.61 9.34 27.94
CA GLN A 438 -28.97 8.54 29.12
C GLN A 438 -29.24 9.43 30.34
N GLU A 439 -28.38 10.42 30.57
CA GLU A 439 -28.54 11.36 31.69
C GLU A 439 -29.85 12.15 31.63
N VAL A 440 -30.28 12.51 30.41
CA VAL A 440 -31.43 13.40 30.22
C VAL A 440 -32.74 12.64 30.03
N LEU A 441 -32.70 11.46 29.42
CA LEU A 441 -33.87 10.59 29.32
C LEU A 441 -34.11 9.80 30.62
N GLU A 442 -33.14 9.75 31.54
CA GLU A 442 -33.16 8.96 32.78
C GLU A 442 -33.40 7.46 32.53
N ILE A 443 -32.97 6.96 31.37
CA ILE A 443 -33.13 5.57 30.94
C ILE A 443 -31.75 4.96 30.71
N SER A 444 -31.60 3.67 31.02
CA SER A 444 -30.36 2.94 30.80
C SER A 444 -30.04 2.82 29.30
N ARG A 445 -28.74 2.76 28.93
CA ARG A 445 -28.32 2.51 27.54
C ARG A 445 -29.01 1.27 26.94
N GLU A 446 -29.09 0.19 27.71
CA GLU A 446 -29.66 -1.09 27.24
C GLU A 446 -31.14 -1.01 26.88
N GLU A 447 -31.90 -0.16 27.56
CA GLU A 447 -33.31 0.10 27.24
C GLU A 447 -33.43 1.00 26.02
N ILE A 448 -32.61 2.05 25.91
CA ILE A 448 -32.59 2.94 24.74
C ILE A 448 -32.23 2.18 23.45
N LEU A 449 -31.33 1.20 23.51
CA LEU A 449 -30.95 0.39 22.32
C LEU A 449 -32.06 -0.58 21.86
N LYS A 450 -33.11 -0.78 22.67
CA LYS A 450 -34.25 -1.64 22.33
C LYS A 450 -35.44 -0.86 21.75
N SER A 451 -35.40 0.47 21.83
CA SER A 451 -36.48 1.36 21.40
C SER A 451 -36.17 2.03 20.05
N TYR A 452 -37.16 2.78 19.58
CA TYR A 452 -37.08 3.55 18.35
C TYR A 452 -36.98 5.06 18.65
N LEU A 453 -36.33 5.80 17.75
CA LEU A 453 -36.06 7.23 17.95
C LEU A 453 -37.35 8.06 18.12
N TYR A 454 -38.42 7.69 17.41
CA TYR A 454 -39.72 8.38 17.47
C TYR A 454 -40.40 8.29 18.85
N GLU A 455 -39.92 7.43 19.75
CA GLU A 455 -40.43 7.35 21.12
C GLU A 455 -39.94 8.52 21.99
N TYR A 456 -38.88 9.21 21.58
CA TYR A 456 -38.23 10.26 22.39
C TYR A 456 -38.23 11.64 21.74
N ILE A 457 -38.21 11.71 20.40
CA ILE A 457 -38.00 12.95 19.64
C ILE A 457 -38.92 12.98 18.41
N ASP A 458 -39.31 14.17 17.97
CA ASP A 458 -39.99 14.36 16.69
C ASP A 458 -39.07 13.93 15.53
N VAL A 459 -39.59 13.05 14.67
CA VAL A 459 -38.84 12.42 13.58
C VAL A 459 -39.17 12.99 12.20
N GLN A 460 -39.98 14.05 12.08
CA GLN A 460 -40.33 14.63 10.77
C GLN A 460 -39.09 14.98 9.93
N ASP A 461 -38.08 15.58 10.56
CA ASP A 461 -36.83 15.92 9.87
C ASP A 461 -36.01 14.67 9.55
N VAL A 462 -36.04 13.65 10.41
CA VAL A 462 -35.37 12.36 10.19
C VAL A 462 -35.96 11.63 8.99
N GLU A 463 -37.29 11.54 8.90
CA GLU A 463 -38.02 10.97 7.76
C GLU A 463 -37.72 11.71 6.46
N LYS A 464 -37.64 13.05 6.53
CA LYS A 464 -37.27 13.88 5.37
C LYS A 464 -35.86 13.56 4.89
N VAL A 465 -34.88 13.38 5.78
CA VAL A 465 -33.52 12.98 5.40
C VAL A 465 -33.52 11.56 4.82
N LEU A 466 -34.26 10.60 5.39
CA LEU A 466 -34.38 9.25 4.83
C LEU A 466 -34.91 9.24 3.40
N ASN A 467 -35.95 10.02 3.13
CA ASN A 467 -36.61 10.07 1.84
C ASN A 467 -35.79 10.85 0.79
N THR A 468 -35.20 11.99 1.19
CA THR A 468 -34.51 12.90 0.26
C THR A 468 -33.02 12.62 0.14
N ARG A 469 -32.43 11.88 1.09
CA ARG A 469 -30.99 11.67 1.28
C ARG A 469 -30.19 12.97 1.39
N ARG A 470 -30.83 14.08 1.76
CA ARG A 470 -30.19 15.38 1.97
C ARG A 470 -29.99 15.61 3.45
N ASN A 471 -28.74 15.81 3.86
CA ASN A 471 -28.39 16.08 5.25
C ASN A 471 -28.99 17.41 5.72
N ILE A 472 -29.39 17.45 6.99
CA ILE A 472 -29.77 18.68 7.70
C ILE A 472 -28.59 19.04 8.60
N ILE A 473 -28.13 20.29 8.53
CA ILE A 473 -27.00 20.77 9.32
C ILE A 473 -27.40 22.09 9.96
N ASN A 474 -27.26 22.20 11.28
CA ASN A 474 -27.50 23.40 12.07
C ASN A 474 -28.93 23.96 11.94
N LYS A 475 -29.94 23.08 11.82
CA LYS A 475 -31.34 23.54 11.88
C LYS A 475 -31.68 23.85 13.32
N LYS A 476 -32.07 25.09 13.62
CA LYS A 476 -32.50 25.46 14.96
C LYS A 476 -33.88 24.90 15.24
N VAL A 477 -34.00 24.13 16.30
CA VAL A 477 -35.25 23.51 16.76
C VAL A 477 -35.44 23.76 18.26
N LYS A 478 -36.70 23.82 18.69
CA LYS A 478 -37.04 23.87 20.11
C LYS A 478 -37.49 22.47 20.50
N MET A 479 -36.74 21.81 21.37
CA MET A 479 -37.08 20.47 21.84
C MET A 479 -38.03 20.60 23.02
N GLU A 480 -39.34 20.52 22.75
CA GLU A 480 -40.37 20.72 23.79
C GLU A 480 -40.27 19.71 24.93
N SER A 481 -39.91 18.45 24.63
CA SER A 481 -39.72 17.38 25.62
C SER A 481 -38.62 17.67 26.64
N LEU A 482 -37.61 18.46 26.26
CA LEU A 482 -36.45 18.78 27.08
C LEU A 482 -36.38 20.26 27.51
N GLY A 483 -37.26 21.11 26.98
CA GLY A 483 -37.29 22.54 27.26
C GLY A 483 -36.08 23.34 26.75
N ILE A 484 -35.28 22.77 25.84
CA ILE A 484 -34.04 23.39 25.32
C ILE A 484 -34.17 23.90 23.89
N TRP A 485 -33.34 24.86 23.54
CA TRP A 485 -33.06 25.22 22.15
C TRP A 485 -31.86 24.41 21.67
N ALA A 486 -32.03 23.68 20.58
CA ALA A 486 -30.98 22.85 20.01
C ALA A 486 -30.71 23.20 18.55
N LEU A 487 -29.45 23.01 18.15
CA LEU A 487 -29.08 22.88 16.74
C LEU A 487 -29.14 21.40 16.38
N GLU A 488 -30.06 21.06 15.49
CA GLU A 488 -30.25 19.74 14.93
C GLU A 488 -29.33 19.53 13.73
N ILE A 489 -28.66 18.38 13.73
CA ILE A 489 -27.82 17.88 12.65
C ILE A 489 -28.26 16.44 12.38
N ILE A 490 -28.72 16.16 11.16
CA ILE A 490 -29.12 14.83 10.70
C ILE A 490 -28.33 14.48 9.46
N ILE A 491 -27.54 13.42 9.54
CA ILE A 491 -26.65 12.96 8.47
C ILE A 491 -27.03 11.55 8.07
N TYR A 492 -27.27 11.33 6.78
CA TYR A 492 -27.42 10.00 6.22
C TYR A 492 -26.06 9.41 5.88
N VAL A 493 -25.76 8.23 6.43
CA VAL A 493 -24.50 7.51 6.19
C VAL A 493 -24.73 6.44 5.13
N GLU A 494 -24.36 6.73 3.89
CA GLU A 494 -24.67 5.87 2.73
C GLU A 494 -24.14 4.44 2.86
N LYS A 495 -22.91 4.26 3.36
CA LYS A 495 -22.24 2.95 3.39
C LYS A 495 -22.90 1.94 4.35
N SER A 496 -23.49 2.42 5.44
CA SER A 496 -24.13 1.60 6.48
C SER A 496 -25.66 1.69 6.46
N ALA A 497 -26.24 2.48 5.54
CA ALA A 497 -27.68 2.77 5.48
C ALA A 497 -28.26 3.18 6.85
N SER A 498 -27.52 4.03 7.57
CA SER A 498 -27.84 4.48 8.93
C SER A 498 -27.96 6.00 9.00
N LEU A 499 -28.59 6.51 10.05
CA LEU A 499 -28.73 7.94 10.32
C LEU A 499 -27.95 8.31 11.58
N LEU A 500 -27.21 9.41 11.50
CA LEU A 500 -26.67 10.09 12.67
C LEU A 500 -27.55 11.30 12.96
N VAL A 501 -28.23 11.30 14.11
CA VAL A 501 -29.05 12.39 14.60
C VAL A 501 -28.35 13.00 15.81
N MET A 502 -28.01 14.28 15.72
CA MET A 502 -27.30 15.00 16.76
C MET A 502 -28.02 16.30 17.11
N PHE A 503 -28.22 16.55 18.40
CA PHE A 503 -28.70 17.83 18.92
C PHE A 503 -27.62 18.47 19.77
N GLN A 504 -27.32 19.74 19.50
CA GLN A 504 -26.41 20.55 20.30
C GLN A 504 -27.21 21.60 21.07
N ASP A 505 -27.16 21.58 22.41
CA ASP A 505 -27.82 22.58 23.24
C ASP A 505 -27.16 23.96 23.06
N VAL A 506 -27.95 24.93 22.60
CA VAL A 506 -27.56 26.34 22.41
C VAL A 506 -28.37 27.28 23.28
N SER A 507 -29.06 26.76 24.30
CA SER A 507 -29.93 27.55 25.18
C SER A 507 -29.17 28.68 25.89
N LYS A 508 -27.94 28.42 26.34
CA LYS A 508 -27.07 29.44 26.97
C LYS A 508 -26.74 30.58 26.00
N ASP A 509 -26.43 30.26 24.74
CA ASP A 509 -26.10 31.26 23.73
C ASP A 509 -27.31 32.14 23.40
N GLU A 510 -28.50 31.55 23.39
CA GLU A 510 -29.75 32.28 23.19
C GLU A 510 -30.09 33.20 24.38
N ILE A 511 -29.94 32.71 25.61
CA ILE A 511 -30.11 33.53 26.82
C ILE A 511 -29.11 34.70 26.80
N ASN A 512 -27.85 34.44 26.42
CA ASN A 512 -26.82 35.48 26.31
C ASN A 512 -27.13 36.49 25.20
N LYS A 513 -27.64 36.05 24.05
CA LYS A 513 -28.09 36.96 22.98
C LYS A 513 -29.20 37.88 23.46
N VAL A 514 -30.22 37.34 24.13
CA VAL A 514 -31.34 38.12 24.67
C VAL A 514 -30.85 39.11 25.73
N LYS A 515 -29.99 38.67 26.66
CA LYS A 515 -29.40 39.53 27.69
C LYS A 515 -28.56 40.66 27.09
N ASN A 516 -27.73 40.35 26.08
CA ASN A 516 -26.94 41.35 25.38
C ASN A 516 -27.82 42.35 24.60
N LEU A 517 -28.90 41.88 23.99
CA LEU A 517 -29.86 42.77 23.32
C LEU A 517 -30.51 43.73 24.33
N LYS A 518 -30.90 43.23 25.50
CA LYS A 518 -31.49 44.04 26.57
C LYS A 518 -30.52 45.11 27.09
N LEU A 519 -29.28 44.72 27.39
CA LEU A 519 -28.21 45.66 27.80
C LEU A 519 -27.97 46.74 26.75
N LYS A 520 -27.97 46.38 25.46
CA LYS A 520 -27.84 47.35 24.36
C LYS A 520 -29.00 48.35 24.34
N LEU A 521 -30.23 47.90 24.55
CA LEU A 521 -31.41 48.78 24.61
C LEU A 521 -31.34 49.73 25.82
N GLU A 522 -31.03 49.21 27.01
CA GLU A 522 -30.85 50.03 28.23
C GLU A 522 -29.73 51.07 28.05
N THR A 523 -28.64 50.70 27.37
CA THR A 523 -27.53 51.63 27.07
C THR A 523 -27.98 52.75 26.13
N VAL A 524 -28.81 52.45 25.13
CA VAL A 524 -29.38 53.46 24.21
C VAL A 524 -30.31 54.41 24.96
N GLU A 525 -31.15 53.87 25.85
CA GLU A 525 -32.08 54.67 26.67
C GLU A 525 -31.32 55.61 27.62
N MET A 526 -30.30 55.11 28.33
CA MET A 526 -29.44 55.96 29.17
C MET A 526 -28.73 57.06 28.37
N ALA A 527 -28.26 56.76 27.16
CA ALA A 527 -27.64 57.78 26.30
C ALA A 527 -28.65 58.87 25.90
N GLN A 528 -29.89 58.49 25.59
CA GLN A 528 -30.96 59.43 25.25
C GLN A 528 -31.32 60.34 26.44
N ASP A 529 -31.44 59.77 27.64
CA ASP A 529 -31.70 60.54 28.87
C ASP A 529 -30.62 61.59 29.15
N VAL A 530 -29.35 61.24 28.92
CA VAL A 530 -28.24 62.18 29.07
C VAL A 530 -28.34 63.30 28.03
N ILE A 531 -28.64 62.96 26.76
CA ILE A 531 -28.83 63.95 25.69
C ILE A 531 -29.95 64.92 26.07
N ASP A 532 -31.10 64.42 26.51
CA ASP A 532 -32.26 65.24 26.89
C ASP A 532 -31.97 66.14 28.10
N LYS A 533 -31.16 65.67 29.04
CA LYS A 533 -30.71 66.46 30.19
C LYS A 533 -29.73 67.55 29.78
N GLN A 534 -28.77 67.25 28.90
CA GLN A 534 -27.85 68.25 28.35
C GLN A 534 -28.58 69.30 27.50
N MET A 535 -29.59 68.90 26.71
CA MET A 535 -30.43 69.83 25.95
C MET A 535 -31.21 70.79 26.85
N ARG A 536 -31.79 70.30 27.96
CA ARG A 536 -32.45 71.16 28.96
C ARG A 536 -31.49 72.16 29.60
N VAL A 537 -30.30 71.71 29.97
CA VAL A 537 -29.26 72.61 30.54
C VAL A 537 -28.82 73.65 29.50
N ALA A 538 -28.60 73.25 28.24
CA ALA A 538 -28.23 74.17 27.17
C ALA A 538 -29.32 75.24 26.93
N GLN A 539 -30.61 74.86 26.98
CA GLN A 539 -31.72 75.81 26.88
C GLN A 539 -31.77 76.79 28.06
N GLN A 540 -31.48 76.33 29.29
CA GLN A 540 -31.40 77.21 30.47
C GLN A 540 -30.22 78.19 30.37
N ILE A 541 -29.04 77.72 29.94
CA ILE A 541 -27.87 78.58 29.73
C ILE A 541 -28.16 79.60 28.63
N ALA A 542 -28.79 79.18 27.53
CA ALA A 542 -29.19 80.10 26.45
C ALA A 542 -30.20 81.16 26.93
N GLY A 543 -31.13 80.78 27.81
CA GLY A 543 -32.06 81.71 28.45
C GLY A 543 -31.33 82.76 29.32
N LEU A 544 -30.45 82.31 30.21
CA LEU A 544 -29.64 83.19 31.08
C LEU A 544 -28.68 84.09 30.28
N LEU A 545 -28.06 83.56 29.22
CA LEU A 545 -27.24 84.35 28.29
C LEU A 545 -28.08 85.40 27.57
N GLY A 546 -29.30 85.05 27.13
CA GLY A 546 -30.23 85.99 26.52
C GLY A 546 -30.60 87.14 27.46
N GLU A 547 -30.90 86.82 28.72
CA GLU A 547 -31.27 87.79 29.76
C GLU A 547 -30.11 88.74 30.10
N THR A 548 -28.92 88.20 30.39
CA THR A 548 -27.72 89.00 30.67
C THR A 548 -27.28 89.86 29.48
N THR A 549 -27.44 89.37 28.24
CA THR A 549 -27.14 90.15 27.03
C THR A 549 -28.12 91.31 26.86
N ALA A 550 -29.40 91.11 27.18
CA ALA A 550 -30.41 92.17 27.14
C ALA A 550 -30.13 93.25 28.19
N GLU A 551 -29.81 92.87 29.44
CA GLU A 551 -29.43 93.81 30.50
C GLU A 551 -28.16 94.60 30.13
N THR A 552 -27.16 93.93 29.59
CA THR A 552 -25.91 94.56 29.13
C THR A 552 -26.19 95.59 28.04
N LYS A 553 -27.05 95.26 27.06
CA LYS A 553 -27.45 96.19 25.99
C LYS A 553 -28.17 97.41 26.53
N VAL A 554 -29.09 97.24 27.48
CA VAL A 554 -29.81 98.36 28.13
C VAL A 554 -28.83 99.27 28.88
N THR A 555 -27.91 98.68 29.63
CA THR A 555 -26.92 99.41 30.42
C THR A 555 -25.96 100.19 29.51
N LEU A 556 -25.43 99.55 28.47
CA LEU A 556 -24.56 100.21 27.48
C LEU A 556 -25.29 101.29 26.67
N SER A 557 -26.58 101.10 26.38
CA SER A 557 -27.39 102.13 25.70
C SER A 557 -27.58 103.36 26.59
N LYS A 558 -27.89 103.16 27.88
CA LYS A 558 -27.97 104.27 28.87
C LYS A 558 -26.64 105.00 29.03
N LEU A 559 -25.52 104.25 29.05
CA LEU A 559 -24.17 104.82 29.14
C LEU A 559 -23.82 105.64 27.89
N ARG A 560 -24.16 105.14 26.70
CA ARG A 560 -24.01 105.89 25.44
C ARG A 560 -24.82 107.18 25.46
N ASP A 561 -26.08 107.12 25.90
CA ASP A 561 -26.97 108.29 25.90
C ASP A 561 -26.47 109.36 26.90
N SER A 562 -25.94 108.95 28.06
CA SER A 562 -25.30 109.87 29.02
C SER A 562 -24.02 110.53 28.49
N ILE A 563 -23.21 109.84 27.69
CA ILE A 563 -22.00 110.42 27.08
C ILE A 563 -22.35 111.38 25.95
N LEU A 564 -23.49 111.17 25.27
CA LEU A 564 -23.96 112.07 24.21
C LEU A 564 -24.59 113.35 24.79
N ASP A 565 -25.25 113.29 25.96
CA ASP A 565 -25.79 114.48 26.64
C ASP A 565 -24.67 115.41 27.18
N ASP A 566 -23.55 114.87 27.67
CA ASP A 566 -22.39 115.66 28.13
C ASP A 566 -21.60 116.33 26.96
N GLY A 567 -21.96 116.02 25.71
CA GLY A 567 -21.32 116.53 24.50
C GLY A 567 -21.89 117.86 23.97
N GLU A 568 -23.09 118.27 24.40
CA GLU A 568 -23.73 119.51 23.92
C GLU A 568 -23.34 120.76 24.76
N GLU A 569 -22.90 120.61 26.01
CA GLU A 569 -22.47 121.76 26.85
C GLU A 569 -21.05 122.27 26.52
N ALA A 570 -20.28 121.54 25.70
CA ALA A 570 -18.88 121.90 25.37
C ALA A 570 -18.72 122.81 24.13
N GLN A 571 -19.81 123.16 23.41
CA GLN A 571 -19.73 124.00 22.20
C GLN A 571 -20.01 125.50 22.40
N ASP A 572 -20.53 125.94 23.55
CA ASP A 572 -20.80 127.38 23.78
C ASP A 572 -19.63 128.16 24.40
N VAL A 573 -18.61 127.49 24.95
CA VAL A 573 -17.45 128.15 25.57
C VAL A 573 -16.39 128.62 24.54
N ILE A 574 -16.43 128.12 23.31
CA ILE A 574 -15.42 128.43 22.27
C ILE A 574 -15.76 129.71 21.47
N ARG A 575 -16.93 130.33 21.66
CA ARG A 575 -17.36 131.47 20.84
C ARG A 575 -17.08 132.87 21.41
N ASN A 576 -16.67 132.99 22.67
CA ASN A 576 -16.42 134.30 23.30
C ASN A 576 -15.13 134.32 24.12
N GLY A 577 -14.01 134.78 23.55
CA GLY A 577 -12.84 135.08 24.37
C GLY A 577 -11.48 135.27 23.71
N HIS A 578 -11.36 136.02 22.61
CA HIS A 578 -10.08 136.70 22.32
C HIS A 578 -10.31 138.02 21.57
N CYS A 579 -10.10 139.14 22.27
CA CYS A 579 -9.83 140.45 21.69
C CYS A 579 -8.77 141.18 22.52
N LEU A 580 -7.59 141.39 21.89
CA LEU A 580 -6.69 142.58 21.97
C LEU A 580 -5.88 142.80 23.29
N GLU A 581 -4.61 143.27 23.33
CA GLU A 581 -3.80 144.06 22.39
C GLU A 581 -2.28 144.17 22.78
N LYS A 582 -1.43 144.42 21.75
CA LYS A 582 -0.06 145.01 21.54
C LYS A 582 0.96 145.46 22.64
N SER A 583 2.24 145.41 22.18
CA SER A 583 3.52 146.11 22.58
C SER A 583 4.11 145.82 23.96
N GLU A 584 5.41 145.62 24.19
CA GLU A 584 6.69 146.02 23.55
C GLU A 584 7.61 144.84 23.17
#